data_AF-A0A952DLJ9-F1
#
_entry.id   AF-A0A952DLJ9-F1
#
_cell.length_a   1.000
_cell.length_b   1.000
_cell.length_c   1.000
_cell.angle_alpha   90.00
_cell.angle_beta   90.00
_cell.angle_gamma   90.00
#
_symmetry.space_group_name_H-M   'P 1'
#
loop_
_entity.id
_entity.type
_entity.pdbx_description
1 polymer ?
#
loop_
_entity_poly.entity_id
_entity_poly.type
_entity_poly.pdbx_seq_one_letter_code
_entity_poly.pdbx_strand_id
1 'polypeptide(L)' 'MTDPAPVDPAQNRWMLLNVLRVGGIVTMAVGLLIWKKNIGGYQDELVGKIVFLAGLFETLVIPALLRRAWRSKDTDGK' A
#
# COMPACT_ATOMS: atom_id res chain seq x y z
N MET A 1 33.15 18.96 2.78
CA MET A 1 32.26 17.83 3.06
C MET A 1 30.84 18.38 3.00
N THR A 2 30.07 18.03 1.98
CA THR A 2 28.65 18.40 1.89
C THR A 2 27.87 17.57 2.91
N ASP A 3 27.36 18.23 3.94
CA ASP A 3 26.42 17.64 4.90
C ASP A 3 25.15 17.24 4.12
N PRO A 4 24.72 15.96 4.14
CA PRO A 4 23.47 15.59 3.50
C PRO A 4 22.32 16.36 4.16
N ALA A 5 21.51 17.05 3.35
CA ALA A 5 20.36 17.80 3.84
C ALA A 5 19.50 16.92 4.78
N PRO A 6 19.03 17.44 5.92
CA PRO A 6 18.25 16.67 6.88
C PRO A 6 17.00 16.10 6.18
N VAL A 7 16.79 14.79 6.33
CA VAL A 7 15.65 14.08 5.70
C VAL A 7 14.35 14.60 6.31
N ASP A 8 13.53 15.28 5.50
CA ASP A 8 12.23 15.78 5.94
C ASP A 8 11.29 14.59 6.26
N PRO A 9 10.84 14.44 7.51
CA PRO A 9 9.93 13.36 7.88
C PRO A 9 8.61 13.39 7.11
N ALA A 10 8.16 14.55 6.63
CA ALA A 10 6.97 14.67 5.78
C ALA A 10 7.20 14.04 4.39
N GLN A 11 8.39 14.23 3.82
CA GLN A 11 8.76 13.64 2.54
C GLN A 11 8.78 12.10 2.62
N ASN A 12 9.37 11.55 3.69
CA ASN A 12 9.42 10.10 3.89
C ASN A 12 8.03 9.49 4.09
N ARG A 13 7.18 10.15 4.90
CA ARG A 13 5.77 9.78 5.10
C ARG A 13 4.99 9.78 3.78
N TRP A 14 5.17 10.81 2.95
CA TRP A 14 4.54 10.90 1.63
C TRP A 14 5.00 9.78 0.70
N MET A 15 6.31 9.52 0.64
CA MET A 15 6.87 8.48 -0.22
C MET A 15 6.34 7.10 0.17
N LEU A 16 6.33 6.78 1.46
CA LEU A 16 5.80 5.52 1.98
C LEU A 16 4.32 5.32 1.63
N LEU A 17 3.48 6.36 1.77
CA LEU A 17 2.06 6.27 1.41
C LEU A 17 1.86 6.00 -0.09
N ASN A 18 2.69 6.58 -0.96
CA ASN A 18 2.60 6.34 -2.40
C ASN A 18 3.08 4.94 -2.76
N VAL A 19 4.18 4.46 -2.16
CA VAL A 19 4.66 3.10 -2.36
C VAL A 19 3.59 2.08 -1.96
N LEU A 20 2.94 2.26 -0.82
CA LEU A 20 1.85 1.38 -0.37
C LEU A 20 0.66 1.39 -1.35
N ARG A 21 0.28 2.57 -1.86
CA ARG A 21 -0.82 2.67 -2.83
C ARG A 21 -0.48 1.99 -4.15
N VAL A 22 0.72 2.25 -4.69
CA VAL A 22 1.17 1.65 -5.95
C VAL A 22 1.33 0.14 -5.78
N GLY A 23 1.92 -0.31 -4.67
CA GLY A 23 2.04 -1.73 -4.33
C GLY A 23 0.68 -2.42 -4.28
N GLY A 24 -0.29 -1.84 -3.56
CA GLY A 24 -1.64 -2.39 -3.50
C GLY A 24 -2.35 -2.40 -4.86
N ILE A 25 -2.18 -1.37 -5.71
CA ILE A 25 -2.71 -1.35 -7.09
C ILE A 25 -2.10 -2.47 -7.93
N VAL A 26 -0.79 -2.73 -7.80
CA VAL A 26 -0.11 -3.84 -8.48
C VAL A 26 -0.68 -5.18 -7.99
N THR A 27 -0.86 -5.36 -6.69
CA THR A 27 -1.48 -6.56 -6.11
C THR A 27 -2.92 -6.74 -6.63
N MET A 28 -3.71 -5.67 -6.71
CA MET A 28 -5.04 -5.71 -7.33
C MET A 28 -4.98 -6.15 -8.79
N ALA A 29 -4.06 -5.57 -9.59
CA ALA A 29 -3.90 -5.93 -10.98
C ALA A 29 -3.54 -7.42 -11.13
N VAL A 30 -2.65 -7.94 -10.29
CA VAL A 30 -2.30 -9.38 -10.26
C VAL A 30 -3.53 -10.23 -9.92
N GLY A 31 -4.28 -9.87 -8.86
CA GLY A 31 -5.52 -10.58 -8.50
C GLY A 31 -6.56 -10.58 -9.62
N LEU A 32 -6.70 -9.44 -10.32
CA LEU A 32 -7.60 -9.31 -11.47
C LEU A 32 -7.15 -10.17 -12.65
N LEU A 33 -5.84 -10.28 -12.89
CA LEU A 33 -5.28 -11.14 -13.93
C LEU A 33 -5.49 -12.62 -13.62
N ILE A 34 -5.31 -13.04 -12.36
CA ILE A 34 -5.62 -14.40 -11.91
C ILE A 34 -7.10 -14.68 -12.10
N TRP A 35 -7.96 -13.77 -11.62
CA TRP A 35 -9.42 -13.88 -11.72
C TRP A 35 -9.88 -14.03 -13.17
N LYS A 36 -9.39 -13.18 -14.08
CA LYS A 36 -9.95 -13.08 -15.44
C LYS A 36 -9.31 -14.01 -16.48
N LYS A 37 -8.04 -14.38 -16.29
CA LYS A 37 -7.27 -15.09 -17.34
C LYS A 37 -6.78 -16.48 -16.94
N ASN A 38 -7.08 -16.97 -15.74
CA ASN A 38 -6.67 -18.32 -15.31
C ASN A 38 -5.13 -18.51 -15.46
N ILE A 39 -4.37 -17.44 -15.20
CA ILE A 39 -2.92 -17.41 -15.40
C ILE A 39 -2.23 -18.23 -14.31
N GLY A 40 -1.39 -19.19 -14.71
CA GLY A 40 -0.56 -19.99 -13.80
C GLY A 40 -1.17 -21.31 -13.33
N GLY A 41 -2.25 -21.80 -13.96
CA GLY A 41 -2.87 -23.09 -13.61
C GLY A 41 -3.84 -23.04 -12.42
N TYR A 42 -4.02 -21.86 -11.82
CA TYR A 42 -5.01 -21.62 -10.79
C TYR A 42 -6.39 -21.40 -11.44
N GLN A 43 -7.17 -22.48 -11.51
CA GLN A 43 -8.59 -22.43 -11.93
C GLN A 43 -9.50 -21.76 -10.91
N ASP A 44 -8.99 -21.55 -9.70
CA ASP A 44 -9.80 -21.10 -8.60
C ASP A 44 -9.97 -19.57 -8.63
N GLU A 45 -11.10 -19.16 -9.21
CA GLU A 45 -11.59 -17.78 -9.25
C GLU A 45 -11.55 -17.11 -7.87
N LEU A 46 -11.72 -17.90 -6.81
CA LEU A 46 -11.72 -17.46 -5.43
C LEU A 46 -10.36 -16.89 -5.02
N VAL A 47 -9.25 -17.49 -5.48
CA VAL A 47 -7.89 -16.99 -5.20
C VAL A 47 -7.69 -15.61 -5.84
N GLY A 48 -8.08 -15.45 -7.10
CA GLY A 48 -7.99 -14.16 -7.78
C GLY A 48 -8.80 -13.07 -7.08
N LYS A 49 -10.01 -13.40 -6.62
CA LYS A 49 -10.86 -12.49 -5.82
C LYS A 49 -10.23 -12.12 -4.48
N ILE A 50 -9.68 -13.07 -3.73
CA ILE A 50 -9.02 -12.80 -2.45
C ILE A 50 -7.80 -11.90 -2.65
N VAL A 51 -6.95 -12.19 -3.64
CA VAL A 51 -5.76 -11.37 -3.92
C VAL A 51 -6.16 -9.96 -4.34
N PHE A 52 -7.19 -9.83 -5.18
CA PHE A 52 -7.72 -8.52 -5.56
C PHE A 52 -8.22 -7.73 -4.35
N LEU A 53 -9.02 -8.37 -3.49
CA LEU A 53 -9.54 -7.74 -2.27
C LEU A 53 -8.43 -7.39 -1.28
N ALA A 54 -7.39 -8.21 -1.16
CA ALA A 54 -6.22 -7.91 -0.34
C ALA A 54 -5.48 -6.68 -0.84
N GLY A 55 -5.24 -6.56 -2.15
CA GLY A 55 -4.64 -5.36 -2.74
C GLY A 55 -5.50 -4.11 -2.55
N LEU A 56 -6.83 -4.24 -2.64
CA LEU A 56 -7.77 -3.16 -2.38
C LEU A 56 -7.69 -2.70 -0.90
N PHE A 57 -7.68 -3.66 0.01
CA PHE A 57 -7.54 -3.41 1.44
C PHE A 57 -6.21 -2.72 1.75
N GLU A 58 -5.09 -3.21 1.20
CA GLU A 58 -3.77 -2.61 1.37
C GLU A 58 -3.72 -1.17 0.83
N THR A 59 -4.27 -0.92 -0.36
CA THR A 59 -4.27 0.41 -0.99
C THR A 59 -5.04 1.46 -0.19
N LEU A 60 -6.12 1.05 0.49
CA LEU A 60 -7.04 1.96 1.16
C LEU A 60 -6.82 2.00 2.68
N VAL A 61 -6.78 0.84 3.32
CA VAL A 61 -6.83 0.71 4.78
C VAL A 61 -5.48 1.00 5.41
N ILE A 62 -4.39 0.42 4.90
CA ILE A 62 -3.06 0.63 5.48
C ILE A 62 -2.66 2.12 5.42
N PRO A 63 -2.74 2.82 4.28
CA PRO A 63 -2.51 4.26 4.20
C PRO A 63 -3.41 5.11 5.10
N ALA A 64 -4.69 4.72 5.28
CA ALA A 64 -5.61 5.44 6.15
C ALA A 64 -5.21 5.30 7.63
N LEU A 65 -4.83 4.09 8.05
CA LEU A 65 -4.36 3.82 9.41
C LEU A 65 -3.04 4.52 9.71
N LEU A 66 -2.06 4.47 8.81
CA LEU A 66 -0.79 5.18 8.95
C LEU A 66 -0.99 6.70 9.07
N ARG A 67 -1.84 7.28 8.22
CA ARG A 67 -2.17 8.70 8.29
C ARG A 67 -2.81 9.08 9.62
N ARG A 68 -3.71 8.24 10.14
CA ARG A 68 -4.34 8.42 11.46
C ARG A 68 -3.29 8.34 12.58
N ALA A 69 -2.42 7.33 12.54
CA ALA A 69 -1.39 7.12 13.55
C ALA A 69 -0.40 8.28 13.63
N TRP A 70 -0.01 8.86 12.48
CA TRP A 70 0.87 10.02 12.44
C TRP A 70 0.22 11.28 13.03
N ARG A 71 -1.08 11.51 12.78
CA ARG A 71 -1.81 12.62 13.42
C ARG A 71 -1.85 12.50 14.95
N SER A 72 -1.98 11.29 15.48
CA SER A 72 -1.98 11.07 16.94
C SER A 72 -0.60 11.35 17.56
N LYS A 73 0.49 10.95 16.90
CA LYS A 73 1.85 11.22 17.40
C LYS A 73 2.22 12.70 17.39
N ASP A 74 1.69 13.48 16.46
CA ASP A 74 1.90 14.94 16.46
C ASP A 74 1.15 15.65 17.62
N THR A 75 0.17 14.97 18.28
CA THR A 75 -0.62 15.52 19.39
C THR A 75 -0.06 15.14 20.78
N ASP A 76 0.56 13.96 20.89
CA ASP A 76 1.08 13.39 22.15
C ASP A 76 2.56 13.79 22.44
N GLY A 77 3.18 14.54 21.53
CA GLY A 77 4.56 15.03 21.63
C GLY A 77 4.69 16.40 22.30
N LYS A 78 3.78 16.77 23.20
CA LYS A 78 3.88 17.96 24.07
C LYS A 78 4.17 17.56 25.51
#